data_AF-D4CTT1-F1
#
_entry.id   AF-D4CTT1-F1
#
_cell.length_a   1.000
_cell.length_b   1.000
_cell.length_c   1.000
_cell.angle_alpha   90.00
_cell.angle_beta   90.00
_cell.angle_gamma   90.00
#
_symmetry.space_group_name_H-M   'P 1'
#
loop_
_entity.id
_entity.type
_entity.pdbx_description
1 polymer ?
#
loop_
_entity_poly.entity_id
_entity_poly.type
_entity_poly.pdbx_seq_one_letter_code
_entity_poly.pdbx_strand_id
1 'polypeptide(L)'
;MYVSVAIYKEKKEKDFKMIILPSGRNKIGLGHYKDYGIISYLNKKDSKRIGEFIYWALSESDNEEIEDEVNVQWCKKYFNRSSDLKVVNEYNNIGFEFFENKYTIYLKKKDGRGYSPFKDENGNMVEYIFSEKPTALELGRKVMEMFEYKERYDGLIE
;
A
#
# COMPACT_ATOMS: atom_id res chain seq x y z
N MET A 1 19.66 0.36 -2.25
CA MET A 1 18.66 1.02 -1.40
C MET A 1 17.39 0.20 -1.45
N TYR A 2 16.72 0.01 -0.30
CA TYR A 2 15.41 -0.64 -0.22
C TYR A 2 14.44 0.43 0.25
N VAL A 3 13.48 0.80 -0.58
CA VAL A 3 12.41 1.73 -0.18
C VAL A 3 11.08 1.11 -0.50
N SER A 4 10.09 1.37 0.35
CA SER A 4 8.76 0.81 0.23
C SER A 4 7.68 1.88 0.36
N VAL A 5 6.51 1.60 -0.19
CA VAL A 5 5.30 2.40 -0.08
C VAL A 5 4.17 1.45 0.26
N ALA A 6 3.40 1.80 1.30
CA ALA A 6 2.17 1.08 1.59
C ALA A 6 0.97 1.79 0.98
N ILE A 7 0.16 1.01 0.26
CA ILE A 7 -1.01 1.50 -0.44
C ILE A 7 -2.22 0.79 0.18
N TYR A 8 -3.13 1.55 0.77
CA TYR A 8 -4.37 1.04 1.33
C TYR A 8 -5.53 1.56 0.52
N LYS A 9 -6.44 0.65 0.17
CA LYS A 9 -7.69 0.98 -0.52
C LYS A 9 -8.86 0.49 0.31
N GLU A 10 -9.80 1.37 0.59
CA GLU A 10 -11.07 0.98 1.20
C GLU A 10 -11.79 -0.04 0.30
N LYS A 11 -12.36 -1.09 0.89
CA LYS A 11 -13.07 -2.18 0.21
C LYS A 11 -14.42 -1.71 -0.34
N LYS A 12 -14.34 -0.84 -1.35
CA LYS A 12 -15.45 -0.21 -2.08
C LYS A 12 -15.08 -0.14 -3.55
N GLU A 13 -16.07 -0.33 -4.43
CA GLU A 13 -15.89 -0.27 -5.88
C GLU A 13 -15.58 1.16 -6.37
N LYS A 14 -16.26 2.16 -5.82
CA LYS A 14 -16.20 3.58 -6.24
C LYS A 14 -16.02 4.50 -5.05
N ASP A 15 -15.46 5.67 -5.32
CA ASP A 15 -15.22 6.75 -4.35
C ASP A 15 -14.56 6.26 -3.07
N PHE A 16 -13.62 5.33 -3.23
CA PHE A 16 -12.92 4.69 -2.13
C PHE A 16 -11.93 5.66 -1.51
N LYS A 17 -11.79 5.60 -0.18
CA LYS A 17 -10.67 6.23 0.49
C LYS A 17 -9.39 5.43 0.19
N MET A 18 -8.38 6.11 -0.32
CA MET A 18 -7.04 5.59 -0.54
C MET A 18 -6.05 6.29 0.37
N ILE A 19 -5.16 5.51 1.00
CA ILE A 19 -4.10 6.01 1.89
C ILE A 19 -2.78 5.47 1.35
N ILE A 20 -1.83 6.37 1.08
CA ILE A 20 -0.52 6.03 0.50
C ILE A 20 0.56 6.57 1.44
N LEU A 21 1.34 5.66 2.02
CA LEU A 21 2.30 5.97 3.07
C LEU A 21 3.74 5.73 2.59
N PRO A 22 4.62 6.75 2.64
CA PRO A 22 6.06 6.57 2.48
C PRO A 22 6.67 5.85 3.70
N SER A 23 7.86 5.30 3.53
CA SER A 23 8.59 4.54 4.56
C SER A 23 9.97 5.12 4.86
N GLY A 24 10.38 5.06 6.12
CA GLY A 24 11.76 5.17 6.56
C GLY A 24 12.12 3.96 7.42
N ARG A 25 12.95 4.17 8.44
CA ARG A 25 13.32 3.18 9.45
C ARG A 25 12.92 3.63 10.84
N ASN A 26 12.63 2.68 11.73
CA ASN A 26 12.57 2.95 13.16
C ASN A 26 13.98 2.87 13.79
N LYS A 27 14.06 3.18 15.09
CA LYS A 27 15.31 3.19 15.89
C LYS A 27 16.11 1.87 15.88
N ILE A 28 15.46 0.76 15.54
CA ILE A 28 16.10 -0.57 15.47
C ILE A 28 16.36 -1.03 14.03
N GLY A 29 16.21 -0.13 13.03
CA GLY A 29 16.51 -0.39 11.62
C GLY A 29 15.43 -1.15 10.85
N LEU A 30 14.27 -1.42 11.44
CA LEU A 30 13.13 -2.03 10.74
C LEU A 30 12.36 -0.98 9.95
N GLY A 31 11.75 -1.40 8.83
CA GLY A 31 10.89 -0.52 8.04
C GLY A 31 9.75 0.06 8.88
N HIS A 32 9.53 1.36 8.76
CA HIS A 32 8.46 2.07 9.46
C HIS A 32 7.84 3.10 8.52
N TYR A 33 6.54 3.37 8.65
CA TYR A 33 5.87 4.36 7.81
C TYR A 33 6.05 5.76 8.37
N LYS A 34 6.33 6.75 7.51
CA LYS A 34 6.44 8.13 7.97
C LYS A 34 5.11 8.65 8.47
N ASP A 35 5.17 9.67 9.30
CA ASP A 35 4.04 10.23 10.04
C ASP A 35 3.03 11.00 9.20
N TYR A 36 3.34 11.14 7.92
CA TYR A 36 2.55 11.79 6.90
C TYR A 36 2.35 10.85 5.71
N GLY A 37 1.38 11.19 4.86
CA GLY A 37 1.08 10.44 3.64
C GLY A 37 -0.06 11.10 2.89
N ILE A 38 -0.43 10.51 1.76
CA ILE A 38 -1.57 11.00 0.97
C ILE A 38 -2.83 10.27 1.43
N ILE A 39 -3.87 11.04 1.72
CA ILE A 39 -5.22 10.55 1.93
C ILE A 39 -6.10 11.19 0.86
N SER A 40 -6.69 10.39 -0.01
CA SER A 40 -7.54 10.88 -1.10
C SER A 40 -8.75 9.99 -1.31
N TYR A 41 -9.83 10.57 -1.84
CA TYR A 41 -10.97 9.83 -2.37
C TYR A 41 -10.77 9.68 -3.87
N LEU A 42 -10.71 8.45 -4.36
CA LEU A 42 -10.34 8.13 -5.74
C LEU A 42 -11.26 7.02 -6.29
N ASN A 43 -11.18 6.80 -7.59
CA ASN A 43 -11.89 5.74 -8.29
C ASN A 43 -10.97 5.10 -9.36
N LYS A 44 -11.50 4.11 -10.10
CA LYS A 44 -10.74 3.40 -11.14
C LYS A 44 -10.21 4.30 -12.28
N LYS A 45 -10.96 5.32 -12.71
CA LYS A 45 -10.53 6.23 -13.80
C LYS A 45 -9.35 7.12 -13.37
N ASP A 46 -9.08 7.23 -12.07
CA ASP A 46 -7.97 8.03 -11.52
C ASP A 46 -6.62 7.28 -11.52
N SER A 47 -6.47 6.20 -12.30
CA SER A 47 -5.27 5.36 -12.30
C SER A 47 -3.96 6.15 -12.47
N LYS A 48 -3.92 7.13 -13.39
CA LYS A 48 -2.70 7.96 -13.56
C LYS A 48 -2.34 8.71 -12.26
N ARG A 49 -3.35 9.31 -11.61
CA ARG A 49 -3.19 10.06 -10.36
C ARG A 49 -2.75 9.16 -9.21
N ILE A 50 -3.28 7.93 -9.15
CA ILE A 50 -2.84 6.91 -8.18
C ILE A 50 -1.34 6.64 -8.33
N GLY A 51 -0.87 6.41 -9.56
CA GLY A 51 0.56 6.20 -9.81
C GLY A 51 1.43 7.41 -9.48
N GLU A 52 0.97 8.62 -9.77
CA GLU A 52 1.66 9.87 -9.39
C GLU A 52 1.80 10.00 -7.87
N PHE A 53 0.74 9.69 -7.10
CA PHE A 53 0.78 9.69 -5.64
C PHE A 53 1.72 8.62 -5.07
N ILE A 54 1.76 7.44 -5.68
CA ILE A 54 2.70 6.39 -5.27
C ILE A 54 4.14 6.81 -5.55
N TYR A 55 4.40 7.47 -6.68
CA TYR A 55 5.75 7.97 -6.97
C TYR A 55 6.18 9.09 -6.04
N TRP A 56 5.27 9.99 -5.69
CA TRP A 56 5.53 10.98 -4.64
C TRP A 56 5.89 10.29 -3.33
N ALA A 57 5.11 9.29 -2.89
CA ALA A 57 5.42 8.56 -1.67
C ALA A 57 6.74 7.80 -1.79
N LEU A 58 7.08 7.26 -2.96
CA LEU A 58 8.37 6.61 -3.18
C LEU A 58 9.54 7.61 -3.07
N SER A 59 9.39 8.82 -3.59
CA SER A 59 10.42 9.87 -3.45
C SER A 59 10.55 10.39 -2.02
N GLU A 60 9.49 10.27 -1.23
CA GLU A 60 9.47 10.57 0.20
C GLU A 60 9.95 9.39 1.05
N SER A 61 10.21 8.22 0.47
CA SER A 61 10.72 7.06 1.20
C SER A 61 12.24 7.03 1.20
N ASP A 62 12.83 6.60 2.32
CA ASP A 62 14.27 6.48 2.51
C ASP A 62 14.61 5.32 3.46
N ASN A 63 15.88 5.22 3.83
CA ASN A 63 16.40 4.27 4.81
C ASN A 63 16.84 4.96 6.11
N GLU A 64 16.41 6.19 6.34
CA GLU A 64 16.80 6.99 7.50
C GLU A 64 15.89 6.72 8.71
N GLU A 65 16.42 6.94 9.91
CA GLU A 65 15.63 6.84 11.14
C GLU A 65 14.58 7.96 11.19
N ILE A 66 13.35 7.59 11.52
CA ILE A 66 12.27 8.55 11.84
C ILE A 66 12.47 8.97 13.30
N GLU A 67 13.06 10.15 13.51
CA GLU A 67 13.39 10.66 14.84
C GLU A 67 12.15 11.17 15.61
N ASP A 68 11.29 11.92 14.93
CA ASP A 68 10.10 12.58 15.52
C ASP A 68 8.81 11.75 15.32
N GLU A 69 8.79 10.51 15.81
CA GLU A 69 7.58 9.68 15.75
C GLU A 69 6.49 10.23 16.69
N VAL A 70 5.36 10.61 16.11
CA VAL A 70 4.14 10.98 16.83
C VAL A 70 3.53 9.73 17.44
N ASN A 71 3.46 9.70 18.77
CA ASN A 71 2.85 8.64 19.58
C ASN A 71 1.31 8.62 19.46
N VAL A 72 0.81 8.35 18.26
CA VAL A 72 -0.59 8.13 17.94
C VAL A 72 -0.71 6.79 17.24
N GLN A 73 -1.64 5.96 17.71
CA GLN A 73 -1.90 4.64 17.11
C GLN A 73 -2.15 4.74 15.60
N TRP A 74 -1.51 3.86 14.84
CA TRP A 74 -1.58 3.79 13.38
C TRP A 74 -3.01 3.86 12.81
N CYS A 75 -3.95 3.09 13.38
CA CYS A 75 -5.36 3.14 12.95
C CYS A 75 -6.04 4.49 13.15
N LYS A 76 -5.70 5.23 14.20
CA LYS A 76 -6.24 6.58 14.44
C LYS A 76 -5.60 7.57 13.47
N LYS A 77 -4.28 7.52 13.36
CA LYS A 77 -3.44 8.44 12.61
C LYS A 77 -3.84 8.56 11.14
N TYR A 78 -3.90 7.44 10.41
CA TYR A 78 -4.13 7.49 8.95
C TYR A 78 -5.58 7.16 8.57
N PHE A 79 -6.26 6.32 9.37
CA PHE A 79 -7.58 5.79 8.99
C PHE A 79 -8.73 6.46 9.73
N ASN A 80 -8.45 7.18 10.82
CA ASN A 80 -9.45 7.66 11.77
C ASN A 80 -10.37 6.51 12.21
N ARG A 81 -9.77 5.43 12.71
CA ARG A 81 -10.45 4.24 13.24
C ARG A 81 -10.06 3.95 14.67
N SER A 82 -10.97 3.29 15.38
CA SER A 82 -10.82 2.99 16.80
C SER A 82 -9.90 1.79 17.08
N SER A 83 -9.54 0.99 16.07
CA SER A 83 -8.65 -0.16 16.22
C SER A 83 -8.08 -0.62 14.87
N ASP A 84 -6.93 -1.27 14.92
CA ASP A 84 -6.29 -1.86 13.73
C ASP A 84 -7.17 -2.97 13.11
N LEU A 85 -7.95 -3.68 13.94
CA LEU A 85 -8.89 -4.69 13.46
C LEU A 85 -9.95 -4.09 12.53
N LYS A 86 -10.46 -2.87 12.82
CA LYS A 86 -11.38 -2.18 11.91
C LYS A 86 -10.69 -1.84 10.60
N VAL A 87 -9.44 -1.38 10.66
CA VAL A 87 -8.68 -1.04 9.45
C VAL A 87 -8.51 -2.25 8.54
N VAL A 88 -8.02 -3.38 9.04
CA VAL A 88 -7.80 -4.58 8.20
C VAL A 88 -9.08 -5.22 7.69
N ASN A 89 -10.22 -4.94 8.34
CA ASN A 89 -11.53 -5.37 7.86
C ASN A 89 -12.05 -4.47 6.74
N GLU A 90 -11.78 -3.17 6.80
CA GLU A 90 -12.30 -2.16 5.86
C GLU A 90 -11.37 -1.85 4.68
N TYR A 91 -10.07 -2.16 4.78
CA TYR A 91 -9.06 -1.82 3.77
C TYR A 91 -8.34 -3.06 3.26
N ASN A 92 -8.04 -3.06 1.96
CA ASN A 92 -7.04 -3.93 1.35
C ASN A 92 -5.67 -3.24 1.37
N ASN A 93 -4.59 -4.02 1.28
CA ASN A 93 -3.23 -3.48 1.26
C ASN A 93 -2.38 -4.07 0.14
N ILE A 94 -1.60 -3.20 -0.48
CA ILE A 94 -0.54 -3.51 -1.44
C ILE A 94 0.75 -2.87 -0.93
N GLY A 95 1.87 -3.59 -1.08
CA GLY A 95 3.21 -3.02 -0.99
C GLY A 95 3.74 -2.70 -2.39
N PHE A 96 4.42 -1.56 -2.52
CA PHE A 96 5.23 -1.22 -3.68
C PHE A 96 6.65 -0.93 -3.22
N GLU A 97 7.65 -1.57 -3.81
CA GLU A 97 9.04 -1.44 -3.37
C GLU A 97 10.00 -1.27 -4.54
N PHE A 98 11.11 -0.60 -4.25
CA PHE A 98 12.27 -0.52 -5.13
C PHE A 98 13.48 -1.13 -4.43
N PHE A 99 13.98 -2.22 -5.00
CA PHE A 99 15.12 -2.97 -4.48
C PHE A 99 15.91 -3.60 -5.63
N GLU A 100 17.24 -3.56 -5.58
CA GLU A 100 18.13 -4.11 -6.62
C GLU A 100 17.73 -3.72 -8.06
N ASN A 101 17.40 -2.43 -8.27
CA ASN A 101 16.94 -1.87 -9.55
C ASN A 101 15.63 -2.47 -10.10
N LYS A 102 14.86 -3.15 -9.25
CA LYS A 102 13.55 -3.72 -9.60
C LYS A 102 12.45 -2.97 -8.86
N TYR A 103 11.37 -2.73 -9.57
CA TYR A 103 10.12 -2.24 -8.99
C TYR A 103 9.18 -3.43 -8.81
N THR A 104 8.82 -3.73 -7.57
CA THR A 104 7.94 -4.85 -7.25
C THR A 104 6.67 -4.33 -6.59
N ILE A 105 5.52 -4.79 -7.07
CA ILE A 105 4.23 -4.62 -6.41
C ILE A 105 3.76 -5.97 -5.91
N TYR A 106 3.28 -6.04 -4.68
CA TYR A 106 2.85 -7.29 -4.07
C TYR A 106 1.61 -7.10 -3.20
N LEU A 107 0.70 -8.06 -3.31
CA LEU A 107 -0.58 -8.05 -2.63
C LEU A 107 -0.43 -8.57 -1.20
N LYS A 108 -1.16 -8.00 -0.26
CA LYS A 108 -1.23 -8.50 1.11
C LYS A 108 -2.64 -8.91 1.48
N LYS A 109 -2.75 -9.84 2.44
CA LYS A 109 -4.02 -10.26 3.05
C LYS A 109 -4.07 -9.83 4.51
N LYS A 110 -5.29 -9.68 5.02
CA LYS A 110 -5.52 -9.53 6.46
C LYS A 110 -4.91 -10.71 7.20
N ASP A 111 -4.17 -10.42 8.26
CA ASP A 111 -3.57 -11.40 9.16
C ASP A 111 -3.65 -10.89 10.60
N GLY A 112 -4.58 -11.45 11.37
CA GLY A 112 -4.95 -10.92 12.68
C GLY A 112 -5.36 -9.44 12.61
N ARG A 113 -4.52 -8.57 13.20
CA ARG A 113 -4.67 -7.10 13.26
C ARG A 113 -3.76 -6.35 12.27
N GLY A 114 -3.02 -7.08 11.44
CA GLY A 114 -2.13 -6.51 10.43
C GLY A 114 -2.33 -7.14 9.06
N TYR A 115 -1.28 -7.08 8.25
CA TYR A 115 -1.26 -7.66 6.92
C TYR A 115 -0.03 -8.57 6.76
N SER A 116 -0.20 -9.68 6.05
CA SER A 116 0.88 -10.57 5.62
C SER A 116 0.84 -10.81 4.11
N PRO A 117 1.92 -11.31 3.49
CA PRO A 117 1.93 -11.57 2.05
C PRO A 117 0.75 -12.44 1.61
N PHE A 118 0.06 -12.01 0.55
CA PHE A 118 -1.00 -12.80 -0.05
C PHE A 118 -0.37 -13.92 -0.87
N LYS A 119 -0.82 -15.16 -0.63
CA LYS A 119 -0.45 -16.33 -1.42
C LYS A 119 -1.66 -16.84 -2.18
N ASP A 120 -1.48 -17.17 -3.45
CA ASP A 120 -2.50 -17.81 -4.28
C ASP A 120 -2.76 -19.26 -3.84
N GLU A 121 -3.66 -19.95 -4.55
CA GLU A 121 -4.04 -21.35 -4.28
C GLU A 121 -2.86 -22.33 -4.43
N ASN A 122 -1.83 -21.94 -5.20
CA ASN A 122 -0.62 -22.72 -5.39
C ASN A 122 0.48 -22.40 -4.36
N GLY A 123 0.20 -21.47 -3.43
CA GLY A 123 1.15 -21.02 -2.41
C GLY A 123 2.16 -19.98 -2.89
N ASN A 124 2.02 -19.45 -4.11
CA ASN A 124 2.90 -18.42 -4.66
C ASN A 124 2.48 -17.04 -4.19
N MET A 125 3.44 -16.15 -3.96
CA MET A 125 3.13 -14.75 -3.64
C MET A 125 2.51 -14.07 -4.86
N VAL A 126 1.43 -13.34 -4.64
CA VAL A 126 0.81 -12.53 -5.71
C VAL A 126 1.56 -11.22 -5.82
N GLU A 127 2.56 -11.21 -6.71
CA GLU A 127 3.44 -10.08 -6.98
C GLU A 127 3.64 -9.87 -8.48
N TYR A 128 4.09 -8.67 -8.84
CA TYR A 128 4.47 -8.31 -10.19
C TYR A 128 5.74 -7.47 -10.16
N ILE A 129 6.73 -7.88 -10.94
CA ILE A 129 8.01 -7.20 -11.07
C ILE A 129 8.01 -6.47 -12.41
N PHE A 130 8.19 -5.15 -12.39
CA PHE A 130 8.38 -4.38 -13.60
C PHE A 130 9.84 -4.51 -14.06
N SER A 131 10.03 -4.79 -15.36
CA SER A 131 11.36 -4.88 -15.98
C SER A 131 12.09 -3.53 -16.04
N GLU A 132 11.33 -2.44 -16.09
CA GLU A 132 11.79 -1.05 -16.11
C GLU A 132 10.92 -0.22 -15.16
N LYS A 133 11.28 1.05 -14.92
CA LYS A 133 10.43 1.96 -14.13
C LYS A 133 9.10 2.17 -14.87
N PRO A 134 7.94 1.74 -14.32
CA PRO A 134 6.67 1.94 -15.02
C PRO A 134 6.34 3.43 -15.14
N THR A 135 5.49 3.77 -16.10
CA THR A 135 4.82 5.07 -16.09
C THR A 135 3.83 5.13 -14.92
N ALA A 136 3.46 6.34 -14.47
CA ALA A 136 2.43 6.49 -13.45
C ALA A 136 1.09 5.83 -13.84
N LEU A 137 0.74 5.87 -15.13
CA LEU A 137 -0.47 5.23 -15.62
C LEU A 137 -0.40 3.70 -15.52
N GLU A 138 0.73 3.09 -15.89
CA GLU A 138 0.93 1.64 -15.79
C GLU A 138 0.93 1.18 -14.33
N LEU A 139 1.66 1.89 -13.46
CA LEU A 139 1.70 1.60 -12.03
C LEU A 139 0.30 1.66 -11.40
N GLY A 140 -0.41 2.76 -11.61
CA GLY A 140 -1.75 2.92 -11.05
C GLY A 140 -2.77 1.91 -11.59
N ARG A 141 -2.67 1.54 -12.88
CA ARG A 141 -3.50 0.47 -13.45
C ARG A 141 -3.21 -0.88 -12.80
N LYS A 142 -1.93 -1.24 -12.63
CA LYS A 142 -1.54 -2.51 -12.00
C LYS A 142 -1.98 -2.58 -10.53
N VAL A 143 -1.87 -1.47 -9.79
CA VAL A 143 -2.38 -1.36 -8.42
C VAL A 143 -3.88 -1.62 -8.36
N MET A 144 -4.66 -0.98 -9.24
CA MET A 144 -6.11 -1.19 -9.30
C MET A 144 -6.47 -2.62 -9.71
N GLU A 145 -5.77 -3.20 -10.68
CA GLU A 145 -5.94 -4.59 -11.10
C GLU A 145 -5.73 -5.57 -9.93
N MET A 146 -4.69 -5.36 -9.11
CA MET A 146 -4.41 -6.22 -7.96
C MET A 146 -5.42 -6.05 -6.83
N PHE A 147 -5.92 -4.83 -6.59
CA PHE A 147 -7.03 -4.63 -5.66
C PHE A 147 -8.31 -5.31 -6.14
N GLU A 148 -8.65 -5.19 -7.42
CA GLU A 148 -9.82 -5.86 -8.00
C GLU A 148 -9.69 -7.38 -7.93
N TYR A 149 -8.49 -7.92 -8.19
CA TYR A 149 -8.22 -9.35 -7.99
C TYR A 149 -8.51 -9.78 -6.55
N LYS A 150 -8.03 -9.00 -5.56
CA LYS A 150 -8.29 -9.27 -4.14
C LYS A 150 -9.76 -9.17 -3.77
N GLU A 151 -10.47 -8.21 -4.35
CA GLU A 151 -11.89 -7.96 -4.07
C GLU A 151 -12.76 -9.07 -4.67
N ARG A 152 -12.44 -9.58 -5.86
CA ARG A 152 -13.07 -10.80 -6.41
C ARG A 152 -12.77 -12.02 -5.55
N TYR A 153 -11.52 -12.19 -5.13
CA TYR A 153 -11.11 -13.31 -4.26
C TYR A 153 -11.89 -13.31 -2.93
N ASP A 154 -12.17 -12.14 -2.36
CA ASP A 154 -12.96 -12.00 -1.13
C ASP A 154 -14.49 -12.06 -1.36
N GLY A 155 -14.96 -12.18 -2.61
CA GLY A 155 -16.38 -12.15 -2.95
C GLY A 155 -17.05 -10.78 -2.75
N LEU A 156 -16.28 -9.69 -2.83
CA LEU A 156 -16.77 -8.31 -2.66
C LEU A 156 -17.30 -7.70 -3.97
N ILE A 157 -16.78 -8.19 -5.11
CA ILE A 157 -17.22 -7.84 -6.46
C ILE A 157 -17.23 -9.11 -7.32
N GLU A 158 -18.00 -9.09 -8.41
CA GLU A 158 -18.09 -10.18 -9.40
C GLU A 158 -16.92 -10.16 -10.40
#